data_AF-A0A927FNF9-F1
#
_entry.id   AF-A0A927FNF9-F1
#
_cell.length_a   1.000
_cell.length_b   1.000
_cell.length_c   1.000
_cell.angle_alpha   90.00
_cell.angle_beta   90.00
_cell.angle_gamma   90.00
#
_symmetry.space_group_name_H-M   'P 1'
#
loop_
_entity.id
_entity.type
_entity.pdbx_description
1 polymer ?
#
loop_
_entity_poly.entity_id
_entity_poly.type
_entity_poly.pdbx_seq_one_letter_code
_entity_poly.pdbx_strand_id
1 'polypeptide(L)'
;MDPNLLTSELRWALEGASGLPARDVDSIAVLIAAGEWRLALETLCTQTYEYDVEVSEEQRSLLLRLGRVLDAPVGYLLGDPWAPAPGEP
;
A
#
# COMPACT_ATOMS: atom_id res chain seq x y z
N MET A 1 13.61 6.43 -8.42
CA MET A 1 13.14 5.07 -8.74
C MET A 1 12.55 5.09 -10.14
N ASP A 2 12.62 4.00 -10.90
CA ASP A 2 11.97 3.88 -12.21
C ASP A 2 10.43 3.84 -12.03
N PRO A 3 9.66 4.75 -12.68
CA PRO A 3 8.19 4.74 -12.69
C PRO A 3 7.55 3.40 -13.04
N ASN A 4 8.14 2.65 -13.99
CA ASN A 4 7.60 1.37 -14.42
C ASN A 4 7.78 0.30 -13.34
N LEU A 5 8.94 0.31 -12.67
CA LEU A 5 9.20 -0.57 -11.55
C LEU A 5 8.23 -0.29 -10.40
N LEU A 6 8.06 0.98 -10.04
CA LEU A 6 7.16 1.40 -8.97
C LEU A 6 5.69 1.00 -9.24
N THR A 7 5.24 1.20 -10.48
CA THR A 7 3.90 0.78 -10.92
C THR A 7 3.75 -0.75 -10.82
N SER A 8 4.76 -1.50 -11.24
CA SER A 8 4.73 -2.97 -11.23
C SER A 8 4.72 -3.52 -9.79
N GLU A 9 5.51 -2.91 -8.90
CA GLU A 9 5.57 -3.29 -7.49
C GLU A 9 4.26 -3.00 -6.76
N LEU A 10 3.62 -1.85 -7.02
CA LEU A 10 2.30 -1.54 -6.47
C LEU A 10 1.21 -2.50 -6.97
N ARG A 11 1.24 -2.88 -8.26
CA ARG A 11 0.31 -3.86 -8.81
C ARG A 11 0.50 -5.24 -8.17
N TRP A 12 1.74 -5.69 -8.04
CA TRP A 12 2.04 -6.95 -7.38
C TRP A 12 1.55 -6.96 -5.92
N ALA A 13 1.76 -5.85 -5.20
CA ALA A 13 1.26 -5.71 -3.84
C ALA A 13 -0.27 -5.78 -3.77
N LEU A 14 -0.96 -5.11 -4.70
CA LEU A 14 -2.42 -5.12 -4.81
C LEU A 14 -2.97 -6.51 -5.15
N GLU A 15 -2.34 -7.24 -6.09
CA GLU A 15 -2.75 -8.59 -6.48
C GLU A 15 -2.64 -9.60 -5.33
N GLY A 16 -1.65 -9.44 -4.45
CA GLY A 16 -1.53 -10.30 -3.28
C GLY A 16 -2.49 -9.94 -2.14
N ALA A 17 -3.23 -8.83 -2.21
CA ALA A 17 -4.22 -8.43 -1.20
C ALA A 17 -5.60 -9.08 -1.46
N SER A 18 -5.62 -10.42 -1.55
CA SER A 18 -6.78 -11.21 -2.01
C SER A 18 -8.05 -11.13 -1.14
N GLY A 19 -7.98 -10.53 0.06
CA GLY A 19 -9.13 -10.30 0.93
C GLY A 19 -9.88 -8.99 0.68
N LEU A 20 -9.38 -8.11 -0.20
CA LEU A 20 -10.01 -6.82 -0.46
C LEU A 20 -11.26 -6.96 -1.34
N PRO A 21 -12.32 -6.17 -1.09
CA PRO A 21 -13.45 -6.10 -2.00
C PRO A 21 -13.04 -5.59 -3.39
N ALA A 22 -13.67 -6.14 -4.44
CA ALA A 22 -13.35 -5.80 -5.82
C ALA A 22 -13.38 -4.29 -6.10
N ARG A 23 -14.34 -3.55 -5.51
CA ARG A 23 -14.43 -2.09 -5.67
C ARG A 23 -13.19 -1.34 -5.16
N ASP A 24 -12.58 -1.84 -4.10
CA ASP A 24 -11.43 -1.20 -3.44
C ASP A 24 -10.18 -1.54 -4.26
N VAL A 25 -10.08 -2.78 -4.75
CA VAL A 25 -9.06 -3.20 -5.72
C VAL A 25 -9.11 -2.34 -6.99
N ASP A 26 -10.29 -2.17 -7.58
CA ASP A 26 -10.48 -1.36 -8.79
C ASP A 26 -10.09 0.11 -8.55
N SER A 27 -10.49 0.66 -7.41
CA SER A 27 -10.16 2.05 -7.05
C SER A 27 -8.66 2.26 -6.90
N ILE A 28 -7.96 1.34 -6.23
CA ILE A 28 -6.50 1.39 -6.08
C ILE A 28 -5.81 1.21 -7.44
N ALA A 29 -6.30 0.30 -8.29
CA ALA A 29 -5.76 0.09 -9.64
C ALA A 29 -5.85 1.36 -10.51
N VAL A 30 -6.94 2.12 -10.40
CA VAL A 30 -7.10 3.42 -11.08
C VAL A 30 -6.05 4.43 -10.59
N LEU A 31 -5.80 4.52 -9.28
CA LEU A 31 -4.78 5.40 -8.72
C LEU A 31 -3.37 5.04 -9.24
N ILE A 32 -3.04 3.74 -9.26
CA ILE A 32 -1.77 3.25 -9.81
C ILE A 32 -1.64 3.65 -11.29
N ALA A 33 -2.70 3.49 -12.09
CA ALA A 33 -2.70 3.83 -13.50
C ALA A 33 -2.59 5.34 -13.75
N ALA A 34 -3.11 6.17 -12.85
CA ALA A 34 -3.01 7.63 -12.90
C ALA A 34 -1.63 8.17 -12.47
N GLY A 35 -0.75 7.32 -11.91
CA GLY A 35 0.53 7.75 -11.35
C GLY A 35 0.42 8.31 -9.93
N GLU A 36 -0.74 8.21 -9.29
CA GLU A 36 -1.02 8.64 -7.92
C GLU A 36 -0.47 7.60 -6.92
N TRP A 37 0.82 7.25 -7.03
CA TRP A 37 1.42 6.11 -6.35
C TRP A 37 1.40 6.21 -4.83
N ARG A 38 1.63 7.41 -4.29
CA ARG A 38 1.59 7.64 -2.84
C ARG A 38 0.19 7.37 -2.30
N LEU A 39 -0.83 7.96 -2.93
CA LEU A 39 -2.23 7.76 -2.54
C LEU A 39 -2.66 6.31 -2.75
N ALA A 40 -2.22 5.66 -3.83
CA ALA A 40 -2.47 4.24 -4.07
C ALA A 40 -1.90 3.36 -2.94
N LEU A 41 -0.65 3.64 -2.52
CA LEU A 41 -0.02 2.92 -1.42
C LEU A 41 -0.74 3.14 -0.09
N GLU A 42 -1.02 4.40 0.25
CA GLU A 42 -1.75 4.75 1.48
C GLU A 42 -3.11 4.05 1.50
N THR A 43 -3.85 4.12 0.40
CA THR A 43 -5.17 3.46 0.26
C THR A 43 -5.04 1.95 0.40
N LEU A 44 -4.07 1.32 -0.27
CA LEU A 44 -3.85 -0.13 -0.15
C LEU A 44 -3.59 -0.53 1.32
N CYS A 45 -2.66 0.13 2.00
CA CYS A 45 -2.33 -0.18 3.39
C CYS A 45 -3.52 0.05 4.33
N THR A 46 -4.27 1.14 4.14
CA THR A 46 -5.47 1.42 4.94
C THR A 46 -6.52 0.36 4.72
N GLN A 47 -6.84 0.00 3.48
CA GLN A 47 -7.87 -1.00 3.19
C GLN A 47 -7.45 -2.39 3.68
N THR A 48 -6.17 -2.77 3.56
CA THR A 48 -5.70 -4.04 4.14
C THR A 48 -5.84 -4.07 5.65
N TYR A 49 -5.62 -2.94 6.33
CA TYR A 49 -5.80 -2.83 7.77
C TYR A 49 -7.28 -2.87 8.17
N GLU A 50 -8.14 -2.11 7.48
CA GLU A 50 -9.58 -2.01 7.78
C GLU A 50 -10.34 -3.32 7.56
N TYR A 51 -9.97 -4.07 6.52
CA TYR A 51 -10.57 -5.37 6.23
C TYR A 51 -9.85 -6.55 6.90
N ASP A 52 -8.85 -6.31 7.74
CA ASP A 52 -8.03 -7.34 8.40
C ASP A 52 -7.47 -8.37 7.40
N VAL A 53 -6.98 -7.86 6.26
CA VAL A 53 -6.37 -8.68 5.20
C VAL A 53 -4.96 -9.07 5.64
N GLU A 54 -4.70 -10.37 5.70
CA GLU A 54 -3.35 -10.87 5.97
C GLU A 54 -2.38 -10.45 4.87
N VAL A 55 -1.26 -9.85 5.28
CA VAL A 55 -0.17 -9.44 4.41
C VAL A 55 1.06 -10.28 4.73
N SER A 56 1.61 -10.95 3.70
CA SER A 56 2.81 -11.78 3.86
C SER A 56 4.03 -10.95 4.29
N GLU A 57 5.06 -11.58 4.87
CA GLU A 57 6.29 -10.87 5.24
C GLU A 57 6.99 -10.21 4.04
N GLU A 58 6.94 -10.85 2.87
CA GLU A 58 7.47 -10.32 1.63
C GLU A 58 6.73 -9.06 1.20
N GLN A 59 5.39 -9.11 1.18
CA GLN A 59 4.56 -7.94 0.88
C GLN A 59 4.76 -6.83 1.90
N ARG A 60 4.82 -7.15 3.20
CA ARG A 60 5.04 -6.17 4.27
C ARG A 60 6.37 -5.45 4.06
N SER A 61 7.43 -6.20 3.77
CA SER A 61 8.76 -5.65 3.48
C SER A 61 8.75 -4.74 2.26
N LEU A 62 8.02 -5.14 1.20
CA LEU A 62 7.82 -4.32 0.02
C LEU A 62 7.07 -3.02 0.34
N LEU A 63 5.93 -3.11 1.01
CA LEU A 63 5.08 -1.96 1.35
C LEU A 63 5.83 -0.96 2.25
N LEU A 64 6.61 -1.43 3.23
CA LEU A 64 7.48 -0.56 4.05
C LEU A 64 8.54 0.13 3.20
N ARG A 65 9.16 -0.57 2.26
CA ARG A 65 10.15 0.01 1.35
C ARG A 65 9.51 1.06 0.44
N LEU A 66 8.34 0.76 -0.12
CA LEU A 66 7.57 1.70 -0.95
C LEU A 66 7.15 2.92 -0.14
N GLY A 67 6.74 2.75 1.12
CA GLY A 67 6.43 3.86 2.02
C GLY A 67 7.59 4.83 2.20
N ARG A 68 8.81 4.32 2.37
CA ARG A 68 10.01 5.16 2.44
C ARG A 68 10.32 5.89 1.13
N VAL A 69 10.08 5.24 -0.01
CA VAL A 69 10.36 5.81 -1.33
C VAL A 69 9.35 6.90 -1.70
N LEU A 70 8.09 6.71 -1.30
CA LEU A 70 6.97 7.60 -1.60
C LEU A 70 6.69 8.63 -0.51
N ASP A 71 7.47 8.62 0.57
CA ASP A 71 7.24 9.45 1.76
C ASP A 71 5.80 9.29 2.31
N ALA A 72 5.38 8.03 2.44
CA ALA A 72 4.06 7.63 2.91
C ALA A 72 4.16 6.91 4.27
N PRO A 73 3.46 7.40 5.32
CA PRO A 73 3.51 6.81 6.65
C PRO A 73 2.63 5.56 6.74
N VAL A 74 3.16 4.42 6.28
CA VAL A 74 2.43 3.13 6.26
C VAL A 74 2.82 2.18 7.39
N GLY A 75 3.82 2.52 8.20
CA GLY A 75 4.33 1.62 9.25
C GLY A 75 3.26 1.18 10.25
N TYR A 76 2.43 2.12 10.70
CA TYR A 76 1.34 1.85 11.65
C TYR A 76 0.32 0.87 11.06
N LEU A 77 -0.08 1.10 9.81
CA LEU A 77 -1.02 0.26 9.05
C LEU A 77 -0.46 -1.16 8.81
N LEU A 78 0.86 -1.31 8.88
CA LEU A 78 1.57 -2.57 8.78
C LEU A 78 2.02 -3.08 10.15
N GLY A 79 1.32 -2.73 11.21
CA GLY A 79 1.47 -3.34 12.53
C GLY A 79 2.71 -2.91 13.31
N ASP A 80 3.39 -1.82 12.93
CA ASP A 80 4.40 -1.19 13.79
C ASP A 80 3.72 -0.19 14.74
N PRO A 81 3.56 -0.51 16.04
CA PRO A 81 2.86 0.35 17.00
C PRO A 81 3.64 1.63 17.33
N TRP A 82 4.91 1.75 16.90
CA TRP A 82 5.75 2.92 17.14
C TRP A 82 5.86 3.83 15.92
N ALA A 83 5.31 3.42 14.79
CA ALA A 83 5.23 4.26 13.60
C ALA A 83 4.15 5.33 13.76
N PRO A 84 4.33 6.53 13.17
CA PRO A 84 3.32 7.58 13.19
C PRO A 84 2.02 7.08 12.56
N ALA A 85 0.88 7.40 13.18
CA ALA A 85 -0.42 7.05 12.62
C ALA A 85 -0.72 7.91 11.38
N PRO A 86 -1.58 7.44 10.46
CA PRO A 86 -1.99 8.23 9.31
C PRO A 86 -2.56 9.59 9.73
N GLY A 87 -1.99 10.68 9.23
CA GLY A 87 -2.43 12.04 9.53
C GLY A 87 -1.73 12.72 10.72
N GLU A 88 -0.81 12.04 11.39
CA GLU A 88 0.08 12.66 12.39
C GLU A 88 1.37 13.20 11.74
N PRO A 89 1.86 14.39 12.15
CA PRO A 89 3.10 14.99 11.64
C PRO A 89 4.37 14.31 12.15
#